data_AF-A0A923C170-F1
#
_entry.id   AF-A0A923C170-F1
#
_cell.length_a   1.000
_cell.length_b   1.000
_cell.length_c   1.000
_cell.angle_alpha   90.00
_cell.angle_beta   90.00
_cell.angle_gamma   90.00
#
_symmetry.space_group_name_H-M   'P 1'
#
loop_
_entity.id
_entity.type
_entity.pdbx_description
1 polymer ?
#
loop_
_entity_poly.entity_id
_entity_poly.type
_entity_poly.pdbx_seq_one_letter_code
_entity_poly.pdbx_strand_id
1 'polypeptide(L)'
;VVANYAVELRPQSFGTSQTLIAFYLEDQWQLAPDFTATLGLRWDYDTLTERGAGDGDTDNIAPRLALNWQPDARSSVRFGAGIFTGKLSYAVISDALQRNTTSAGFLSQLGQLQSSGVIPAGVDLGDITFDGNLTVSPACATVAECPAPEAVQDLRDTAIVNEARILSPIGYDNPWSVQISGGYQYQATSTLTLSVDALYSRSENLVRLRDLNTPSSFTPNLANLTDANIALLRSQPDNAARFALAQSLGLVRSQADADASRPVGLVPGGARQITVSETAGEAEYLALILQAIKARGDDPYAFRLSYTLSRLRNDTDDINFRAANANDFSTEFGPSANDRRHVISAVGYLYPVDGMTVTLAGLFQSGQPVNLVPDALIFGTQDLNGDGASFGENFLGNSDRFPGESRNSGRLPWSATIDVGVRYGLPVLGGRIEASADVFNVLNTNNESGFANAATTSNQIQFGGGAPFVQRNAGPPRQFQFGLAYKF
;
A
#
# COMPACT_ATOMS: atom_id res chain seq x y z
N VAL A 1 -10.86 40.20 -9.31
CA VAL A 1 -9.90 39.58 -8.38
C VAL A 1 -9.90 38.10 -8.65
N VAL A 2 -8.78 37.56 -9.12
CA VAL A 2 -8.62 36.12 -9.29
C VAL A 2 -8.46 35.50 -7.90
N ALA A 3 -9.33 34.56 -7.54
CA ALA A 3 -9.33 33.96 -6.21
C ALA A 3 -8.16 32.99 -5.98
N ASN A 4 -7.74 32.30 -7.05
CA ASN A 4 -6.55 31.43 -7.04
C ASN A 4 -6.04 31.30 -8.49
N TYR A 5 -4.74 31.52 -8.70
CA TYR A 5 -4.04 31.28 -9.94
C TYR A 5 -2.74 30.57 -9.61
N ALA A 6 -2.52 29.41 -10.23
CA ALA A 6 -1.32 28.61 -10.04
C ALA A 6 -0.74 28.22 -11.39
N VAL A 7 0.57 28.34 -11.53
CA VAL A 7 1.32 27.94 -12.73
C VAL A 7 2.44 26.99 -12.38
N GLU A 8 2.56 25.94 -13.19
CA GLU A 8 3.67 25.01 -13.13
C GLU A 8 4.85 25.56 -13.93
N LEU A 9 6.00 25.65 -13.30
CA LEU A 9 7.19 26.27 -13.87
C LEU A 9 8.05 25.30 -14.70
N ARG A 10 7.68 24.02 -14.82
CA ARG A 10 8.35 23.03 -15.68
C ARG A 10 7.44 21.86 -16.05
N PRO A 11 7.09 21.65 -17.34
CA PRO A 11 6.13 20.61 -17.74
C PRO A 11 6.71 19.24 -18.10
N GLN A 12 8.05 19.03 -18.12
CA GLN A 12 8.64 17.72 -18.45
C GLN A 12 9.89 17.38 -17.62
N SER A 13 9.82 16.28 -16.87
CA SER A 13 10.93 15.63 -16.18
C SER A 13 10.85 14.10 -16.30
N PHE A 14 11.14 13.56 -17.48
CA PHE A 14 11.50 12.15 -17.62
C PHE A 14 13.00 12.09 -17.94
N GLY A 15 13.82 11.78 -16.94
CA GLY A 15 15.28 11.88 -17.05
C GLY A 15 16.04 10.56 -16.98
N THR A 16 15.37 9.43 -16.67
CA THR A 16 16.07 8.16 -16.45
C THR A 16 15.34 6.98 -17.06
N SER A 17 16.11 6.00 -17.53
CA SER A 17 15.63 4.67 -17.90
C SER A 17 15.87 3.67 -16.76
N GLN A 18 15.08 2.61 -16.73
CA GLN A 18 15.30 1.43 -15.88
C GLN A 18 15.67 0.25 -16.79
N THR A 19 16.85 -0.34 -16.57
CA THR A 19 17.28 -1.61 -17.16
C THR A 19 17.32 -2.67 -16.07
N LEU A 20 16.72 -3.82 -16.35
CA LEU A 20 16.73 -5.00 -15.49
C LEU A 20 17.57 -6.09 -16.16
N ILE A 21 18.57 -6.61 -15.45
CA ILE A 21 19.44 -7.69 -15.92
C ILE A 21 19.28 -8.86 -14.96
N ALA A 22 19.25 -10.09 -15.48
CA ALA A 22 19.21 -11.27 -14.64
C ALA A 22 19.92 -12.47 -15.27
N PHE A 23 20.56 -13.26 -14.42
CA PHE A 23 21.10 -14.57 -14.76
C PHE A 23 20.45 -15.63 -13.89
N TYR A 24 20.19 -16.81 -14.45
CA TYR A 24 19.66 -17.93 -13.68
C TYR A 24 20.26 -19.25 -14.15
N LEU A 25 20.38 -20.18 -13.21
CA LEU A 25 20.72 -21.57 -13.42
C LEU A 25 19.74 -22.42 -12.61
N GLU A 26 19.18 -23.45 -13.23
CA GLU A 26 18.30 -24.40 -12.57
C GLU A 26 18.65 -25.80 -13.03
N ASP A 27 18.62 -26.76 -12.10
CA ASP A 27 18.74 -28.17 -12.39
C ASP A 27 17.69 -28.97 -11.60
N GLN A 28 17.23 -30.06 -12.19
CA GLN A 28 16.23 -30.94 -11.62
C GLN A 28 16.79 -32.37 -11.53
N TRP A 29 16.79 -32.93 -10.33
CA TRP A 29 17.20 -34.30 -10.06
C TRP A 29 16.02 -35.16 -9.65
N GLN A 30 15.85 -36.27 -10.36
CA GLN A 30 15.03 -37.37 -9.89
C GLN A 30 15.86 -38.20 -8.90
N LEU A 31 15.68 -37.94 -7.60
CA LEU A 31 16.43 -38.61 -6.52
C LEU A 31 15.92 -40.04 -6.29
N ALA A 32 14.64 -40.29 -6.58
CA ALA A 32 13.99 -41.59 -6.61
C ALA A 32 12.83 -41.58 -7.64
N PRO A 33 12.24 -42.72 -8.03
CA PRO A 33 11.11 -42.74 -8.97
C PRO A 33 9.93 -41.86 -8.57
N ASP A 34 9.74 -41.65 -7.27
CA ASP A 34 8.67 -40.89 -6.63
C ASP A 34 9.14 -39.58 -5.97
N PHE A 35 10.43 -39.23 -6.08
CA PHE A 35 11.00 -38.05 -5.40
C PHE A 35 11.91 -37.23 -6.31
N THR A 36 11.55 -35.97 -6.51
CA THR A 36 12.28 -35.01 -7.34
C THR A 36 12.70 -33.80 -6.50
N ALA A 37 13.93 -33.35 -6.69
CA ALA A 37 14.45 -32.10 -6.16
C ALA A 37 14.82 -31.16 -7.33
N THR A 38 14.50 -29.88 -7.19
CA THR A 38 14.91 -28.83 -8.13
C THR A 38 15.69 -27.79 -7.35
N LEU A 39 16.91 -27.48 -7.79
CA LEU A 39 17.71 -26.39 -7.26
C LEU A 39 17.86 -25.31 -8.30
N GLY A 40 17.61 -24.07 -7.88
CA GLY A 40 17.80 -22.89 -8.71
C GLY A 40 18.68 -21.87 -8.01
N LEU A 41 19.45 -21.13 -8.79
CA LEU A 41 20.13 -19.91 -8.37
C LEU A 41 19.81 -18.82 -9.38
N ARG A 42 19.44 -17.65 -8.88
CA ARG A 42 19.22 -16.47 -9.70
C ARG A 42 20.03 -15.30 -9.16
N TRP A 43 20.48 -14.44 -10.06
CA TRP A 43 21.03 -13.12 -9.74
C TRP A 43 20.24 -12.08 -10.53
N ASP A 44 19.86 -10.98 -9.87
CA ASP A 44 19.10 -9.88 -10.45
C ASP A 44 19.87 -8.55 -10.27
N TYR A 45 19.69 -7.62 -11.20
CA TYR A 45 20.26 -6.27 -11.12
C TYR A 45 19.28 -5.26 -11.70
N ASP A 46 19.11 -4.12 -11.00
CA ASP A 46 18.20 -3.04 -11.37
C ASP A 46 18.96 -1.71 -11.38
N THR A 47 19.18 -1.12 -12.55
CA THR A 47 19.91 0.17 -12.66
C THR A 47 19.32 1.33 -11.85
N LEU A 48 18.08 1.23 -11.35
CA LEU A 48 17.53 2.26 -10.46
C LEU A 48 18.24 2.31 -9.11
N THR A 49 18.88 1.23 -8.65
CA THR A 49 19.65 1.21 -7.39
C THR A 49 20.93 2.04 -7.47
N GLU A 50 21.40 2.37 -8.69
CA GLU A 50 22.53 3.29 -8.93
C GLU A 50 22.15 4.76 -8.76
N ARG A 51 20.87 5.08 -8.52
CA ARG A 51 20.41 6.47 -8.43
C ARG A 51 20.63 7.05 -7.04
N GLY A 52 20.68 8.39 -6.97
CA GLY A 52 21.10 9.09 -5.76
C GLY A 52 22.58 8.87 -5.54
N ALA A 53 22.97 8.58 -4.30
CA ALA A 53 24.36 8.23 -3.96
C ALA A 53 24.65 6.72 -3.96
N GLY A 54 23.81 5.91 -4.62
CA GLY A 54 23.98 4.46 -4.71
C GLY A 54 24.98 4.02 -5.79
N ASP A 55 25.61 2.87 -5.60
CA ASP A 55 26.58 2.26 -6.53
C ASP A 55 26.02 1.05 -7.31
N GLY A 56 24.74 0.72 -7.07
CA GLY A 56 24.06 -0.41 -7.68
C GLY A 56 24.03 -1.63 -6.77
N ASP A 57 22.83 -2.18 -6.56
CA ASP A 57 22.63 -3.36 -5.73
C ASP A 57 23.01 -4.64 -6.51
N THR A 58 24.20 -5.15 -6.22
CA THR A 58 24.81 -6.29 -6.92
C THR A 58 24.81 -7.59 -6.12
N ASP A 59 24.30 -7.59 -4.88
CA ASP A 59 24.36 -8.76 -3.98
C ASP A 59 23.06 -9.60 -3.97
N ASN A 60 22.14 -9.27 -4.88
CA ASN A 60 20.86 -9.93 -5.17
C ASN A 60 20.97 -11.40 -5.63
N ILE A 61 21.53 -12.27 -4.80
CA ILE A 61 21.67 -13.71 -5.03
C ILE A 61 20.48 -14.45 -4.40
N ALA A 62 19.70 -15.10 -5.25
CA ALA A 62 18.42 -15.72 -4.90
C ALA A 62 18.45 -17.25 -5.09
N PRO A 63 18.92 -18.03 -4.09
CA PRO A 63 18.84 -19.48 -4.12
C PRO A 63 17.39 -19.96 -3.94
N ARG A 64 17.04 -21.08 -4.59
CA ARG A 64 15.71 -21.69 -4.58
C ARG A 64 15.82 -23.20 -4.54
N LEU A 65 14.95 -23.82 -3.77
CA LEU A 65 14.81 -25.25 -3.60
C LEU A 65 13.33 -25.61 -3.74
N ALA A 66 13.04 -26.63 -4.53
CA ALA A 66 11.75 -27.31 -4.54
C ALA A 66 11.93 -28.82 -4.36
N LEU A 67 11.09 -29.43 -3.54
CA LEU A 67 11.03 -30.87 -3.30
C LEU A 67 9.62 -31.37 -3.60
N ASN A 68 9.49 -32.38 -4.44
CA ASN A 68 8.23 -32.98 -4.83
C ASN A 68 8.29 -34.49 -4.58
N TRP A 69 7.44 -34.99 -3.69
CA TRP A 69 7.41 -36.39 -3.28
C TRP A 69 6.01 -36.98 -3.47
N GLN A 70 5.94 -38.18 -4.04
CA GLN A 70 4.72 -38.94 -4.23
C GLN A 70 4.79 -40.26 -3.42
N PRO A 71 4.52 -40.25 -2.11
CA PRO A 71 4.68 -41.44 -1.26
C PRO A 71 3.82 -42.64 -1.70
N ASP A 72 2.70 -42.38 -2.37
CA ASP A 72 1.79 -43.39 -2.90
C ASP A 72 0.99 -42.84 -4.09
N ALA A 73 0.17 -43.67 -4.72
CA ALA A 73 -0.60 -43.30 -5.92
C ALA A 73 -1.64 -42.18 -5.70
N ARG A 74 -1.97 -41.83 -4.46
CA ARG A 74 -3.02 -40.87 -4.07
C ARG A 74 -2.49 -39.64 -3.34
N SER A 75 -1.25 -39.66 -2.90
CA SER A 75 -0.67 -38.64 -2.04
C SER A 75 0.46 -37.89 -2.75
N SER A 76 0.52 -36.57 -2.58
CA SER A 76 1.65 -35.74 -3.03
C SER A 76 2.03 -34.75 -1.94
N VAL A 77 3.33 -34.66 -1.64
CA VAL A 77 3.94 -33.71 -0.72
C VAL A 77 4.81 -32.76 -1.53
N ARG A 78 4.70 -31.47 -1.25
CA ARG A 78 5.50 -30.41 -1.88
C ARG A 78 6.14 -29.57 -0.80
N PHE A 79 7.39 -29.19 -1.00
CA PHE A 79 8.09 -28.23 -0.18
C PHE A 79 8.87 -27.27 -1.07
N GLY A 80 8.87 -26.00 -0.73
CA GLY A 80 9.62 -24.97 -1.44
C GLY A 80 10.23 -23.98 -0.48
N ALA A 81 11.48 -23.59 -0.72
CA ALA A 81 12.14 -22.52 0.02
C ALA A 81 13.01 -21.70 -0.93
N GLY A 82 13.04 -20.39 -0.78
CA GLY A 82 13.92 -19.57 -1.59
C GLY A 82 13.88 -18.09 -1.27
N ILE A 83 14.80 -17.37 -1.88
CA ILE A 83 14.85 -15.91 -1.88
C ILE A 83 14.27 -15.39 -3.20
N PHE A 84 13.52 -14.30 -3.10
CA PHE A 84 12.84 -13.67 -4.22
C PHE A 84 13.10 -12.16 -4.19
N THR A 85 13.98 -11.69 -5.08
CA THR A 85 14.26 -10.27 -5.29
C THR A 85 13.15 -9.63 -6.12
N GLY A 86 12.68 -8.48 -5.66
CA GLY A 86 11.76 -7.59 -6.35
C GLY A 86 12.49 -6.44 -7.03
N LYS A 87 11.81 -5.76 -7.94
CA LYS A 87 12.32 -4.58 -8.61
C LYS A 87 11.91 -3.31 -7.88
N LEU A 88 12.69 -2.25 -8.00
CA LEU A 88 12.25 -0.92 -7.57
C LEU A 88 11.20 -0.39 -8.56
N SER A 89 10.16 0.23 -8.01
CA SER A 89 9.20 0.96 -8.83
C SER A 89 9.88 2.21 -9.39
N TYR A 90 9.75 2.46 -10.69
CA TYR A 90 10.23 3.70 -11.31
C TYR A 90 9.67 4.96 -10.62
N ALA A 91 8.49 4.86 -9.99
CA ALA A 91 7.87 5.93 -9.21
C ALA A 91 8.76 6.45 -8.07
N VAL A 92 9.60 5.59 -7.47
CA VAL A 92 10.56 5.98 -6.43
C VAL A 92 11.51 7.06 -6.94
N ILE A 93 12.00 6.89 -8.17
CA ILE A 93 12.93 7.82 -8.80
C ILE A 93 12.18 8.99 -9.43
N SER A 94 11.08 8.75 -10.13
CA SER A 94 10.35 9.84 -10.80
C SER A 94 9.77 10.84 -9.82
N ASP A 95 9.27 10.41 -8.65
CA ASP A 95 8.74 11.33 -7.64
C ASP A 95 9.85 12.23 -7.06
N ALA A 96 11.03 11.65 -6.84
CA ALA A 96 12.23 12.37 -6.39
C ALA A 96 12.84 13.29 -7.46
N LEU A 97 12.57 13.06 -8.76
CA LEU A 97 12.93 14.01 -9.81
C LEU A 97 11.86 15.09 -9.96
N GLN A 98 10.59 14.71 -9.87
CA GLN A 98 9.45 15.60 -10.07
C GLN A 98 9.31 16.62 -8.94
N ARG A 99 9.51 16.24 -7.67
CA ARG A 99 9.25 17.12 -6.51
C ARG A 99 10.54 17.73 -5.95
N ASN A 100 11.51 18.03 -6.79
CA ASN A 100 12.85 18.45 -6.41
C ASN A 100 13.12 19.89 -6.86
N THR A 101 14.19 20.50 -6.34
CA THR A 101 14.62 21.83 -6.73
C THR A 101 16.13 21.96 -6.58
N THR A 102 16.73 22.85 -7.35
CA THR A 102 18.16 23.21 -7.26
C THR A 102 18.36 24.66 -6.86
N SER A 103 17.35 25.28 -6.21
CA SER A 103 17.47 26.66 -5.74
C SER A 103 18.63 26.81 -4.76
N ALA A 104 19.23 27.99 -4.70
CA ALA A 104 20.33 28.27 -3.78
C ALA A 104 19.92 28.07 -2.30
N GLY A 105 18.67 28.42 -1.95
CA GLY A 105 18.14 28.23 -0.60
C GLY A 105 18.02 26.75 -0.22
N PHE A 106 17.55 25.92 -1.14
CA PHE A 106 17.44 24.48 -0.91
C PHE A 106 18.81 23.80 -0.81
N LEU A 107 19.74 24.13 -1.69
CA LEU A 107 21.12 23.63 -1.62
C LEU A 107 21.80 24.05 -0.30
N SER A 108 21.52 25.25 0.20
CA SER A 108 21.99 25.68 1.52
C SER A 108 21.42 24.84 2.66
N GLN A 109 20.13 24.44 2.62
CA GLN A 109 19.54 23.54 3.61
C GLN A 109 20.19 22.16 3.56
N LEU A 110 20.39 21.59 2.36
CA LEU A 110 21.06 20.30 2.19
C LEU A 110 22.51 20.34 2.71
N GLY A 111 23.26 21.42 2.45
CA GLY A 111 24.61 21.60 2.98
C GLY A 111 24.64 21.67 4.52
N GLN A 112 23.62 22.27 5.15
CA GLN A 112 23.49 22.27 6.61
C GLN A 112 23.18 20.86 7.14
N LEU A 113 22.27 20.12 6.49
CA LEU A 113 22.00 18.71 6.82
C LEU A 113 23.24 17.82 6.63
N GLN A 114 24.09 18.13 5.66
CA GLN A 114 25.37 17.46 5.47
C GLN A 114 26.35 17.79 6.59
N SER A 115 26.42 19.06 7.02
CA SER A 115 27.28 19.50 8.12
C SER A 115 26.88 18.92 9.49
N SER A 116 25.59 18.61 9.68
CA SER A 116 25.07 17.97 10.89
C SER A 116 25.14 16.43 10.84
N GLY A 117 25.58 15.85 9.72
CA GLY A 117 25.71 14.41 9.53
C GLY A 117 24.40 13.68 9.20
N VAL A 118 23.31 14.40 8.91
CA VAL A 118 22.06 13.80 8.42
C VAL A 118 22.21 13.30 6.99
N ILE A 119 22.91 14.07 6.15
CA ILE A 119 23.39 13.64 4.83
C ILE A 119 24.88 13.29 4.97
N PRO A 120 25.37 12.14 4.43
CA PRO A 120 26.78 11.80 4.52
C PRO A 120 27.69 12.86 3.85
N ALA A 121 28.81 13.19 4.50
CA ALA A 121 29.71 14.26 4.06
C ALA A 121 30.39 14.02 2.69
N GLY A 122 30.40 12.76 2.20
CA GLY A 122 30.97 12.41 0.89
C GLY A 122 29.98 12.49 -0.27
N VAL A 123 28.69 12.75 -0.02
CA VAL A 123 27.66 12.81 -1.06
C VAL A 123 27.72 14.15 -1.79
N ASP A 124 27.80 14.11 -3.12
CA ASP A 124 27.60 15.31 -3.94
C ASP A 124 26.10 15.66 -3.95
N LEU A 125 25.77 16.88 -3.57
CA LEU A 125 24.38 17.36 -3.58
C LEU A 125 23.81 17.42 -5.00
N GLY A 126 24.65 17.53 -6.03
CA GLY A 126 24.24 17.46 -7.43
C GLY A 126 23.71 16.08 -7.85
N ASP A 127 24.14 15.00 -7.20
CA ASP A 127 23.70 13.63 -7.52
C ASP A 127 22.31 13.31 -6.95
N ILE A 128 21.88 14.06 -5.94
CA ILE A 128 20.60 13.86 -5.26
C ILE A 128 19.54 14.92 -5.57
N THR A 129 19.94 16.02 -6.22
CA THR A 129 19.04 17.12 -6.58
C THR A 129 18.73 17.13 -8.07
N PHE A 130 17.56 17.67 -8.40
CA PHE A 130 17.10 17.84 -9.77
C PHE A 130 16.22 19.07 -9.84
N ASP A 131 16.26 19.78 -10.97
CA ASP A 131 15.37 20.90 -11.19
C ASP A 131 13.97 20.40 -11.56
N GLY A 132 13.20 19.99 -10.55
CA GLY A 132 11.90 19.35 -10.68
C GLY A 132 10.76 20.31 -10.99
N ASN A 133 9.52 19.83 -10.89
CA ASN A 133 8.31 20.62 -11.05
C ASN A 133 8.11 21.50 -9.82
N LEU A 134 7.73 22.75 -10.07
CA LEU A 134 7.36 23.69 -9.02
C LEU A 134 6.11 24.43 -9.44
N THR A 135 5.10 24.42 -8.56
CA THR A 135 3.89 25.20 -8.75
C THR A 135 3.96 26.43 -7.86
N VAL A 136 3.82 27.61 -8.47
CA VAL A 136 3.77 28.89 -7.77
C VAL A 136 2.42 29.55 -8.00
N SER A 137 1.97 30.35 -7.03
CA SER A 137 0.68 31.07 -7.11
C SER A 137 0.91 32.59 -7.10
N PRO A 138 1.39 33.19 -8.19
CA PRO A 138 1.63 34.62 -8.26
C PRO A 138 0.30 35.39 -8.22
N ALA A 139 0.29 36.53 -7.52
CA ALA A 139 -0.90 37.36 -7.45
C ALA A 139 -1.20 38.05 -8.78
N CYS A 140 -2.47 38.08 -9.17
CA CYS A 140 -2.97 38.83 -10.33
C CYS A 140 -4.39 39.37 -10.07
N ALA A 141 -4.71 40.56 -10.61
CA ALA A 141 -6.00 41.21 -10.35
C ALA A 141 -7.13 40.63 -11.24
N THR A 142 -6.81 40.28 -12.49
CA THR A 142 -7.73 39.63 -13.44
C THR A 142 -7.06 38.45 -14.17
N VAL A 143 -7.86 37.53 -14.72
CA VAL A 143 -7.35 36.33 -15.42
C VAL A 143 -6.44 36.71 -16.60
N ALA A 144 -6.75 37.80 -17.30
CA ALA A 144 -5.96 38.29 -18.43
C ALA A 144 -4.61 38.90 -18.02
N GLU A 145 -4.45 39.30 -16.76
CA GLU A 145 -3.22 39.87 -16.20
C GLU A 145 -2.37 38.82 -15.46
N CYS A 146 -2.83 37.57 -15.37
CA CYS A 146 -2.07 36.53 -14.71
C CYS A 146 -0.83 36.17 -15.55
N PRO A 147 0.37 36.17 -14.94
CA PRO A 147 1.60 36.00 -15.69
C PRO A 147 1.73 34.57 -16.22
N ALA A 148 2.22 34.44 -17.46
CA ALA A 148 2.59 33.15 -18.01
C ALA A 148 3.75 32.51 -17.23
N PRO A 149 3.91 31.17 -17.22
CA PRO A 149 4.98 30.49 -16.50
C PRO A 149 6.39 31.03 -16.80
N GLU A 150 6.66 31.46 -18.04
CA GLU A 150 7.95 32.00 -18.46
C GLU A 150 8.26 33.36 -17.80
N ALA A 151 7.23 34.12 -17.43
CA ALA A 151 7.37 35.46 -16.84
C ALA A 151 7.60 35.44 -15.32
N VAL A 152 7.50 34.27 -14.68
CA VAL A 152 7.64 34.10 -13.22
C VAL A 152 8.64 33.02 -12.84
N GLN A 153 9.59 32.71 -13.74
CA GLN A 153 10.64 31.73 -13.47
C GLN A 153 11.50 32.10 -12.25
N ASP A 154 11.73 33.39 -12.02
CA ASP A 154 12.49 33.91 -10.87
C ASP A 154 11.85 33.51 -9.51
N LEU A 155 10.56 33.14 -9.48
CA LEU A 155 9.92 32.64 -8.27
C LEU A 155 10.47 31.27 -7.85
N ARG A 156 11.14 30.50 -8.71
CA ARG A 156 11.81 29.24 -8.32
C ARG A 156 12.82 29.42 -7.21
N ASP A 157 13.54 30.53 -7.21
CA ASP A 157 14.62 30.77 -6.24
C ASP A 157 14.12 31.29 -4.89
N THR A 158 12.83 31.65 -4.80
CA THR A 158 12.26 32.28 -3.61
C THR A 158 11.03 31.55 -3.06
N ALA A 159 10.33 30.79 -3.89
CA ALA A 159 9.16 30.02 -3.49
C ALA A 159 9.55 28.94 -2.48
N ILE A 160 8.76 28.85 -1.42
CA ILE A 160 8.92 27.83 -0.40
C ILE A 160 8.05 26.64 -0.78
N VAL A 161 8.64 25.45 -0.75
CA VAL A 161 7.93 24.19 -0.99
C VAL A 161 7.55 23.55 0.34
N ASN A 162 6.31 23.05 0.47
CA ASN A 162 5.93 22.31 1.68
C ASN A 162 6.76 21.03 1.84
N GLU A 163 6.98 20.34 0.72
CA GLU A 163 7.76 19.11 0.65
C GLU A 163 8.57 19.10 -0.64
N ALA A 164 9.89 18.96 -0.50
CA ALA A 164 10.75 18.54 -1.59
C ALA A 164 11.11 17.06 -1.42
N ARG A 165 11.23 16.33 -2.53
CA ARG A 165 11.78 14.97 -2.58
C ARG A 165 13.11 14.98 -3.30
N ILE A 166 14.12 14.38 -2.69
CA ILE A 166 15.45 14.18 -3.29
C ILE A 166 15.72 12.70 -3.48
N LEU A 167 16.69 12.37 -4.34
CA LEU A 167 17.15 10.98 -4.43
C LEU A 167 17.86 10.59 -3.13
N SER A 168 17.80 9.32 -2.77
CA SER A 168 18.40 8.82 -1.53
C SER A 168 19.91 9.12 -1.46
N PRO A 169 20.39 9.80 -0.40
CA PRO A 169 21.81 10.05 -0.19
C PRO A 169 22.56 8.79 0.29
N ILE A 170 21.88 7.67 0.44
CA ILE A 170 22.47 6.37 0.80
C ILE A 170 22.21 5.29 -0.26
N GLY A 171 21.68 5.67 -1.43
CA GLY A 171 21.28 4.73 -2.46
C GLY A 171 20.00 3.96 -2.14
N TYR A 172 19.75 2.90 -2.89
CA TYR A 172 18.58 2.03 -2.75
C TYR A 172 18.98 0.57 -2.90
N ASP A 173 18.36 -0.29 -2.11
CA ASP A 173 18.47 -1.74 -2.26
C ASP A 173 17.19 -2.31 -2.86
N ASN A 174 17.30 -3.39 -3.63
CA ASN A 174 16.13 -4.10 -4.12
C ASN A 174 15.34 -4.70 -2.95
N PRO A 175 13.99 -4.57 -2.94
CA PRO A 175 13.17 -5.28 -1.98
C PRO A 175 13.31 -6.79 -2.22
N TRP A 176 13.35 -7.60 -1.18
CA TRP A 176 13.45 -9.06 -1.34
C TRP A 176 12.63 -9.80 -0.29
N SER A 177 12.43 -11.09 -0.50
CA SER A 177 11.72 -11.93 0.47
C SER A 177 12.29 -13.33 0.59
N VAL A 178 12.39 -13.84 1.82
CA VAL A 178 12.46 -15.29 2.08
C VAL A 178 11.04 -15.83 2.01
N GLN A 179 10.83 -16.86 1.19
CA GLN A 179 9.57 -17.61 1.17
C GLN A 179 9.81 -19.07 1.49
N ILE A 180 8.96 -19.63 2.33
CA ILE A 180 8.93 -21.06 2.68
C ILE A 180 7.51 -21.55 2.53
N SER A 181 7.33 -22.65 1.82
CA SER A 181 6.03 -23.27 1.58
C SER A 181 6.11 -24.78 1.76
N GLY A 182 5.00 -25.36 2.19
CA GLY A 182 4.83 -26.79 2.32
C GLY A 182 3.38 -27.17 2.06
N GLY A 183 3.14 -28.28 1.37
CA GLY A 183 1.79 -28.70 0.99
C GLY A 183 1.65 -30.22 0.98
N TYR A 184 0.49 -30.70 1.39
CA TYR A 184 0.08 -32.09 1.25
C TYR A 184 -1.24 -32.15 0.51
N GLN A 185 -1.31 -33.00 -0.51
CA GLN A 185 -2.48 -33.24 -1.32
C GLN A 185 -2.83 -34.74 -1.28
N TYR A 186 -4.10 -35.04 -1.05
CA TYR A 186 -4.64 -36.39 -0.97
C TYR A 186 -5.84 -36.58 -1.89
N GLN A 187 -5.76 -37.54 -2.79
CA GLN A 187 -6.88 -38.01 -3.60
C GLN A 187 -7.75 -38.97 -2.76
N ALA A 188 -8.72 -38.40 -2.03
CA ALA A 188 -9.61 -39.15 -1.15
C ALA A 188 -10.53 -40.12 -1.91
N THR A 189 -10.98 -39.73 -3.10
CA THR A 189 -11.72 -40.59 -4.03
C THR A 189 -11.25 -40.33 -5.47
N SER A 190 -11.76 -41.06 -6.45
CA SER A 190 -11.48 -40.79 -7.87
C SER A 190 -11.86 -39.37 -8.33
N THR A 191 -12.69 -38.66 -7.56
CA THR A 191 -13.18 -37.33 -7.89
C THR A 191 -12.96 -36.28 -6.80
N LEU A 192 -12.62 -36.66 -5.57
CA LEU A 192 -12.38 -35.74 -4.45
C LEU A 192 -10.89 -35.66 -4.11
N THR A 193 -10.35 -34.44 -4.15
CA THR A 193 -9.00 -34.11 -3.69
C THR A 193 -9.08 -33.15 -2.51
N LEU A 194 -8.31 -33.43 -1.47
CA LEU A 194 -8.14 -32.57 -0.31
C LEU A 194 -6.70 -32.07 -0.27
N SER A 195 -6.48 -30.82 0.13
CA SER A 195 -5.13 -30.29 0.39
C SER A 195 -5.04 -29.44 1.65
N VAL A 196 -3.85 -29.43 2.21
CA VAL A 196 -3.40 -28.48 3.23
C VAL A 196 -2.07 -27.90 2.78
N ASP A 197 -1.99 -26.58 2.73
CA ASP A 197 -0.82 -25.85 2.29
C ASP A 197 -0.49 -24.77 3.33
N ALA A 198 0.79 -24.57 3.62
CA ALA A 198 1.29 -23.53 4.50
C ALA A 198 2.30 -22.66 3.75
N LEU A 199 2.27 -21.35 4.00
CA LEU A 199 3.17 -20.38 3.39
C LEU A 199 3.64 -19.39 4.46
N TYR A 200 4.94 -19.17 4.51
CA TYR A 200 5.59 -18.10 5.25
C TYR A 200 6.36 -17.22 4.26
N SER A 201 6.24 -15.91 4.40
CA SER A 201 7.05 -14.93 3.66
C SER A 201 7.49 -13.84 4.61
N ARG A 202 8.78 -13.54 4.62
CA ARG A 202 9.34 -12.35 5.26
C ARG A 202 10.02 -11.50 4.20
N SER A 203 9.61 -10.24 4.11
CA SER A 203 10.09 -9.28 3.12
C SER A 203 10.87 -8.18 3.83
N GLU A 204 11.95 -7.75 3.21
CA GLU A 204 12.89 -6.75 3.69
C GLU A 204 13.14 -5.73 2.57
N ASN A 205 13.79 -4.61 2.90
CA ASN A 205 14.14 -3.53 1.98
C ASN A 205 12.92 -2.95 1.23
N LEU A 206 11.73 -3.04 1.81
CA LEU A 206 10.54 -2.41 1.25
C LEU A 206 10.69 -0.89 1.30
N VAL A 207 10.13 -0.21 0.31
CA VAL A 207 10.25 1.25 0.20
C VAL A 207 9.33 1.93 1.21
N ARG A 208 9.84 2.98 1.84
CA ARG A 208 9.08 3.95 2.63
C ARG A 208 9.72 5.34 2.52
N LEU A 209 9.02 6.38 2.96
CA LEU A 209 9.49 7.77 2.91
C LEU A 209 10.02 8.22 4.27
N ARG A 210 11.17 8.89 4.26
CA ARG A 210 11.81 9.49 5.43
C ARG A 210 12.04 10.99 5.22
N ASP A 211 11.63 11.83 6.18
CA ASP A 211 11.91 13.27 6.16
C ASP A 211 13.28 13.56 6.82
N LEU A 212 14.28 13.94 6.04
CA LEU A 212 15.61 14.33 6.53
C LEU A 212 15.56 15.64 7.33
N ASN A 213 14.53 16.46 7.16
CA ASN A 213 14.29 17.67 7.94
C ASN A 213 13.11 17.52 8.91
N THR A 214 12.84 16.30 9.38
CA THR A 214 11.72 16.02 10.30
C THR A 214 11.75 16.91 11.55
N PRO A 215 10.60 17.39 12.05
CA PRO A 215 10.57 18.02 13.37
C PRO A 215 10.87 16.97 14.45
N SER A 216 11.14 17.42 15.67
CA SER A 216 11.23 16.52 16.83
C SER A 216 9.92 15.74 17.02
N SER A 217 10.00 14.54 17.59
CA SER A 217 8.80 13.74 17.88
C SER A 217 7.87 14.46 18.86
N PHE A 218 6.58 14.21 18.72
CA PHE A 218 5.55 14.73 19.62
C PHE A 218 4.62 13.60 20.07
N THR A 219 4.39 13.50 21.36
CA THR A 219 3.48 12.51 21.94
C THR A 219 2.39 13.24 22.71
N PRO A 220 1.11 13.16 22.29
CA PRO A 220 0.00 13.76 23.02
C PRO A 220 -0.07 13.27 24.47
N ASN A 221 -0.36 14.17 25.40
CA ASN A 221 -0.53 13.82 26.81
C ASN A 221 -1.86 13.10 27.07
N LEU A 222 -1.84 11.77 27.07
CA LEU A 222 -3.03 10.94 27.26
C LEU A 222 -3.75 11.17 28.60
N ALA A 223 -3.05 11.64 29.64
CA ALA A 223 -3.70 11.95 30.92
C ALA A 223 -4.71 13.10 30.81
N ASN A 224 -4.55 13.96 29.79
CA ASN A 224 -5.47 15.06 29.50
C ASN A 224 -6.58 14.68 28.51
N LEU A 225 -6.59 13.45 27.99
CA LEU A 225 -7.65 12.94 27.10
C LEU A 225 -8.80 12.32 27.92
N THR A 226 -9.35 13.08 28.86
CA THR A 226 -10.48 12.66 29.70
C THR A 226 -11.81 13.03 29.05
N ASP A 227 -12.90 12.35 29.42
CA ASP A 227 -14.26 12.69 28.93
C ASP A 227 -14.64 14.15 29.19
N ALA A 228 -14.21 14.70 30.34
CA ALA A 228 -14.44 16.10 30.70
C ALA A 228 -13.70 17.06 29.76
N ASN A 229 -12.43 16.78 29.45
CA ASN A 229 -11.66 17.60 28.52
C ASN A 229 -12.14 17.45 27.08
N ILE A 230 -12.54 16.25 26.65
CA ILE A 230 -13.16 16.03 25.33
C ILE A 230 -14.46 16.84 25.20
N ALA A 231 -15.30 16.86 26.24
CA ALA A 231 -16.51 17.67 26.25
C ALA A 231 -16.20 19.18 26.17
N LEU A 232 -15.17 19.65 26.88
CA LEU A 232 -14.71 21.04 26.83
C LEU A 232 -14.13 21.42 25.45
N LEU A 233 -13.39 20.52 24.81
CA LEU A 233 -12.86 20.71 23.47
C LEU A 233 -13.97 20.81 22.43
N ARG A 234 -14.97 19.92 22.52
CA ARG A 234 -16.14 19.92 21.62
C ARG A 234 -17.02 21.17 21.79
N SER A 235 -17.05 21.78 22.97
CA SER A 235 -17.83 23.00 23.22
C SER A 235 -17.17 24.27 22.66
N GLN A 236 -15.93 24.21 22.18
CA GLN A 236 -15.26 25.36 21.57
C GLN A 236 -15.96 25.79 20.27
N PRO A 237 -16.06 27.11 20.02
CA PRO A 237 -16.90 27.68 18.96
C PRO A 237 -16.42 27.36 17.55
N ASP A 238 -15.12 27.14 17.37
CA ASP A 238 -14.50 26.83 16.08
C ASP A 238 -13.22 25.98 16.26
N ASN A 239 -12.63 25.57 15.13
CA ASN A 239 -11.42 24.73 15.13
C ASN A 239 -10.19 25.45 15.71
N ALA A 240 -10.08 26.77 15.58
CA ALA A 240 -8.93 27.53 16.07
C ALA A 240 -8.94 27.63 17.60
N ALA A 241 -10.09 27.94 18.19
CA ALA A 241 -10.29 27.92 19.63
C ALA A 241 -10.08 26.51 20.21
N ARG A 242 -10.56 25.48 19.50
CA ARG A 242 -10.35 24.08 19.89
C ARG A 242 -8.89 23.68 19.85
N PHE A 243 -8.17 24.05 18.79
CA PHE A 243 -6.75 23.81 18.65
C PHE A 243 -5.96 24.47 19.80
N ALA A 244 -6.24 25.75 20.11
CA ALA A 244 -5.57 26.46 21.18
C ALA A 244 -5.78 25.79 22.55
N LEU A 245 -7.00 25.34 22.85
CA LEU A 245 -7.29 24.59 24.07
C LEU A 245 -6.57 23.22 24.07
N ALA A 246 -6.62 22.47 22.97
CA ALA A 246 -5.93 21.19 22.84
C ALA A 246 -4.42 21.35 23.03
N GLN A 247 -3.82 22.43 22.52
CA GLN A 247 -2.41 22.74 22.68
C GLN A 247 -2.08 23.03 24.15
N SER A 248 -2.94 23.78 24.86
CA SER A 248 -2.77 24.04 26.30
C SER A 248 -2.85 22.77 27.16
N LEU A 249 -3.57 21.75 26.66
CA LEU A 249 -3.67 20.42 27.27
C LEU A 249 -2.54 19.47 26.83
N GLY A 250 -1.61 19.91 25.97
CA GLY A 250 -0.54 19.07 25.44
C GLY A 250 -1.02 17.93 24.55
N LEU A 251 -2.18 18.09 23.90
CA LEU A 251 -2.76 17.10 22.99
C LEU A 251 -2.36 17.33 21.53
N VAL A 252 -1.97 18.55 21.18
CA VAL A 252 -1.48 18.94 19.84
C VAL A 252 -0.27 19.87 19.95
N ARG A 253 0.54 19.93 18.88
CA ARG A 253 1.62 20.89 18.68
C ARG A 253 1.32 21.76 17.46
N SER A 254 1.68 23.05 17.53
CA SER A 254 1.54 23.94 16.38
C SER A 254 2.60 23.68 15.31
N GLN A 255 2.27 23.97 14.06
CA GLN A 255 3.23 23.88 12.97
C GLN A 255 4.44 24.80 13.18
N ALA A 256 4.24 25.98 13.78
CA ALA A 256 5.35 26.88 14.11
C ALA A 256 6.31 26.26 15.14
N ASP A 257 5.78 25.59 16.17
CA ASP A 257 6.60 24.91 17.18
C ASP A 257 7.31 23.67 16.60
N ALA A 258 6.66 22.96 15.68
CA ALA A 258 7.28 21.85 14.94
C ALA A 258 8.39 22.35 14.00
N ASP A 259 8.13 23.40 13.22
CA ASP A 259 9.12 24.01 12.32
C ASP A 259 10.32 24.57 13.09
N ALA A 260 10.11 25.09 14.31
CA ALA A 260 11.18 25.55 15.19
C ALA A 260 12.09 24.42 15.73
N SER A 261 11.64 23.16 15.70
CA SER A 261 12.42 22.00 16.15
C SER A 261 13.08 21.21 15.03
N ARG A 262 12.92 21.64 13.77
CA ARG A 262 13.55 21.00 12.61
C ARG A 262 15.07 21.21 12.61
N PRO A 263 15.84 20.24 12.09
CA PRO A 263 17.30 20.37 11.94
C PRO A 263 17.74 21.61 11.18
N VAL A 264 17.02 21.99 10.12
CA VAL A 264 17.29 23.19 9.32
C VAL A 264 16.03 24.03 9.15
N GLY A 265 16.20 25.34 9.29
CA GLY A 265 15.12 26.32 9.19
C GLY A 265 14.62 26.50 7.76
N LEU A 266 13.40 27.01 7.64
CA LEU A 266 12.79 27.38 6.36
C LEU A 266 13.46 28.64 5.79
N VAL A 267 13.85 28.60 4.51
CA VAL A 267 14.50 29.71 3.81
C VAL A 267 13.83 29.95 2.45
N PRO A 268 13.92 31.17 1.87
CA PRO A 268 13.46 31.41 0.49
C PRO A 268 14.06 30.41 -0.49
N GLY A 269 13.23 29.84 -1.37
CA GLY A 269 13.63 28.79 -2.31
C GLY A 269 13.78 27.41 -1.68
N GLY A 270 13.75 27.28 -0.36
CA GLY A 270 13.91 26.03 0.37
C GLY A 270 12.62 25.23 0.53
N ALA A 271 12.74 24.12 1.27
CA ALA A 271 11.63 23.25 1.60
C ALA A 271 11.44 23.12 3.12
N ARG A 272 10.18 22.95 3.56
CA ARG A 272 9.87 22.63 4.96
C ARG A 272 10.25 21.18 5.27
N GLN A 273 9.72 20.24 4.50
CA GLN A 273 10.07 18.82 4.56
C GLN A 273 11.04 18.46 3.42
N ILE A 274 12.04 17.64 3.72
CA ILE A 274 13.04 17.15 2.75
C ILE A 274 12.99 15.63 2.77
N THR A 275 12.15 15.07 1.91
CA THR A 275 11.84 13.64 1.91
C THR A 275 12.77 12.85 0.99
N VAL A 276 13.13 11.65 1.42
CA VAL A 276 13.76 10.61 0.59
C VAL A 276 12.94 9.34 0.64
N SER A 277 12.98 8.56 -0.44
CA SER A 277 12.61 7.14 -0.35
C SER A 277 13.81 6.37 0.19
N GLU A 278 13.57 5.52 1.20
CA GLU A 278 14.55 4.57 1.73
C GLU A 278 14.04 3.14 1.60
N THR A 279 14.95 2.18 1.58
CA THR A 279 14.68 0.74 1.43
C THR A 279 14.90 0.04 2.77
N ALA A 280 13.99 0.28 3.72
CA ALA A 280 14.14 -0.15 5.11
C ALA A 280 12.85 -0.69 5.74
N GLY A 281 11.79 -0.85 4.96
CA GLY A 281 10.52 -1.41 5.41
C GLY A 281 10.52 -2.95 5.40
N GLU A 282 9.69 -3.52 6.26
CA GLU A 282 9.56 -4.95 6.50
C GLU A 282 8.10 -5.43 6.37
N ALA A 283 7.92 -6.69 5.97
CA ALA A 283 6.61 -7.36 6.00
C ALA A 283 6.72 -8.84 6.37
N GLU A 284 5.76 -9.35 7.12
CA GLU A 284 5.60 -10.76 7.47
C GLU A 284 4.21 -11.26 7.05
N TYR A 285 4.18 -12.32 6.25
CA TYR A 285 2.98 -13.06 5.86
C TYR A 285 3.06 -14.51 6.32
N LEU A 286 2.00 -14.99 6.97
CA LEU A 286 1.80 -16.40 7.30
C LEU A 286 0.41 -16.83 6.84
N ALA A 287 0.31 -17.99 6.17
CA ALA A 287 -0.96 -18.55 5.75
C ALA A 287 -1.01 -20.06 5.92
N LEU A 288 -2.21 -20.56 6.27
CA LEU A 288 -2.63 -21.94 6.16
C LEU A 288 -3.84 -21.98 5.22
N ILE A 289 -3.78 -22.82 4.20
CA ILE A 289 -4.79 -22.95 3.16
C ILE A 289 -5.30 -24.38 3.19
N LEU A 290 -6.61 -24.56 3.33
CA LEU A 290 -7.30 -25.84 3.24
C LEU A 290 -8.14 -25.85 1.98
N GLN A 291 -8.03 -26.90 1.16
CA GLN A 291 -8.84 -27.03 -0.04
C GLN A 291 -9.54 -28.38 -0.13
N ALA A 292 -10.73 -28.35 -0.71
CA ALA A 292 -11.47 -29.52 -1.13
C ALA A 292 -11.99 -29.29 -2.55
N ILE A 293 -11.57 -30.15 -3.49
CA ILE A 293 -11.95 -30.09 -4.90
C ILE A 293 -12.64 -31.39 -5.26
N LYS A 294 -13.93 -31.30 -5.60
CA LYS A 294 -14.73 -32.41 -6.13
C LYS A 294 -14.96 -32.18 -7.61
N ALA A 295 -14.31 -32.98 -8.46
CA ALA A 295 -14.66 -33.08 -9.86
C ALA A 295 -16.05 -33.70 -10.04
N ARG A 296 -16.70 -33.41 -11.17
CA ARG A 296 -18.06 -33.89 -11.46
C ARG A 296 -18.15 -35.42 -11.44
N GLY A 297 -17.31 -36.10 -12.25
CA GLY A 297 -17.49 -37.53 -12.49
C GLY A 297 -18.89 -37.82 -13.04
N ASP A 298 -19.53 -38.85 -12.49
CA ASP A 298 -20.92 -39.23 -12.83
C ASP A 298 -21.97 -38.48 -12.00
N ASP A 299 -21.57 -37.68 -11.01
CA ASP A 299 -22.48 -36.95 -10.14
C ASP A 299 -23.10 -35.73 -10.88
N PRO A 300 -24.31 -35.29 -10.49
CA PRO A 300 -24.92 -34.07 -11.01
C PRO A 300 -24.32 -32.79 -10.38
N TYR A 301 -23.19 -32.88 -9.69
CA TYR A 301 -22.55 -31.75 -9.03
C TYR A 301 -21.03 -31.84 -9.01
N ALA A 302 -20.39 -30.68 -8.87
CA ALA A 302 -18.96 -30.51 -8.61
C ALA A 302 -18.76 -29.33 -7.67
N PHE A 303 -17.64 -29.25 -6.96
CA PHE A 303 -17.34 -28.07 -6.17
C PHE A 303 -15.84 -27.84 -5.97
N ARG A 304 -15.49 -26.60 -5.65
CA ARG A 304 -14.21 -26.19 -5.10
C ARG A 304 -14.47 -25.36 -3.86
N LEU A 305 -13.88 -25.76 -2.74
CA LEU A 305 -13.87 -25.01 -1.50
C LEU A 305 -12.42 -24.73 -1.11
N SER A 306 -12.12 -23.48 -0.76
CA SER A 306 -10.83 -23.05 -0.24
C SER A 306 -11.07 -22.19 1.01
N TYR A 307 -10.34 -22.48 2.07
CA TYR A 307 -10.29 -21.66 3.27
C TYR A 307 -8.84 -21.27 3.54
N THR A 308 -8.58 -19.97 3.62
CA THR A 308 -7.29 -19.41 4.01
C THR A 308 -7.41 -18.76 5.38
N LEU A 309 -6.60 -19.23 6.32
CA LEU A 309 -6.30 -18.56 7.58
C LEU A 309 -4.95 -17.86 7.42
N SER A 310 -4.90 -16.52 7.47
CA SER A 310 -3.66 -15.79 7.27
C SER A 310 -3.42 -14.64 8.25
N ARG A 311 -2.17 -14.19 8.33
CA ARG A 311 -1.75 -13.00 9.06
C ARG A 311 -0.75 -12.24 8.18
N LEU A 312 -1.04 -10.98 7.89
CA LEU A 312 -0.13 -10.05 7.23
C LEU A 312 0.18 -8.88 8.17
N ARG A 313 1.46 -8.68 8.46
CA ARG A 313 1.98 -7.50 9.19
C ARG A 313 3.06 -6.84 8.38
N ASN A 314 3.21 -5.53 8.51
CA ASN A 314 4.25 -4.74 7.85
C ASN A 314 4.47 -3.44 8.63
N ASP A 315 5.45 -2.65 8.22
CA ASP A 315 5.63 -1.25 8.65
C ASP A 315 5.58 -0.25 7.47
N THR A 316 5.23 -0.73 6.28
CA THR A 316 4.96 0.07 5.08
C THR A 316 3.89 -0.60 4.21
N ASP A 317 2.87 0.14 3.78
CA ASP A 317 1.80 -0.37 2.90
C ASP A 317 2.01 0.02 1.42
N ASP A 318 2.86 1.01 1.12
CA ASP A 318 3.17 1.49 -0.23
C ASP A 318 4.45 2.35 -0.27
N ILE A 319 4.89 2.74 -1.47
CA ILE A 319 6.14 3.50 -1.68
C ILE A 319 6.13 4.92 -1.08
N ASN A 320 4.95 5.47 -0.78
CA ASN A 320 4.72 6.76 -0.16
C ASN A 320 4.45 6.68 1.34
N PHE A 321 4.61 5.50 1.96
CA PHE A 321 4.35 5.33 3.38
C PHE A 321 5.27 6.21 4.25
N ARG A 322 4.72 6.83 5.29
CA ARG A 322 5.45 7.61 6.31
C ARG A 322 5.04 7.15 7.71
N ALA A 323 5.99 7.20 8.64
CA ALA A 323 5.67 7.06 10.05
C ALA A 323 4.77 8.20 10.52
N ALA A 324 3.85 7.92 11.43
CA ALA A 324 2.90 8.90 11.96
C ALA A 324 3.56 9.94 12.89
N ASN A 325 4.82 9.76 13.28
CA ASN A 325 5.52 10.67 14.20
C ASN A 325 7.02 10.73 13.90
N ALA A 326 7.46 11.79 13.23
CA ALA A 326 8.87 12.17 13.10
C ALA A 326 9.84 11.03 12.69
N ASN A 327 9.47 10.22 11.70
CA ASN A 327 10.21 9.03 11.24
C ASN A 327 10.39 7.90 12.30
N ASP A 328 9.56 7.85 13.36
CA ASP A 328 9.55 6.74 14.31
C ASP A 328 8.81 5.52 13.74
N PHE A 329 9.53 4.72 12.94
CA PHE A 329 9.01 3.48 12.35
C PHE A 329 8.84 2.33 13.35
N SER A 330 9.38 2.45 14.58
CA SER A 330 9.29 1.37 15.57
C SER A 330 7.85 1.08 16.02
N THR A 331 6.96 2.06 15.85
CA THR A 331 5.53 1.97 16.17
C THR A 331 4.66 1.59 14.96
N GLU A 332 5.28 1.42 13.78
CA GLU A 332 4.59 1.20 12.51
C GLU A 332 4.40 -0.29 12.17
N PHE A 333 5.06 -1.22 12.89
CA PHE A 333 4.90 -2.65 12.63
C PHE A 333 3.56 -3.21 13.16
N GLY A 334 2.53 -3.18 12.31
CA GLY A 334 1.14 -3.50 12.64
C GLY A 334 0.48 -4.43 11.62
N PRO A 335 -0.82 -4.75 11.77
CA PRO A 335 -1.59 -5.38 10.70
C PRO A 335 -1.49 -4.55 9.40
N SER A 336 -1.21 -5.18 8.26
CA SER A 336 -1.23 -4.47 6.97
C SER A 336 -2.64 -4.04 6.61
N ALA A 337 -2.79 -2.95 5.84
CA ALA A 337 -4.05 -2.55 5.24
C ALA A 337 -4.74 -3.68 4.44
N ASN A 338 -3.97 -4.63 3.90
CA ASN A 338 -4.48 -5.76 3.13
C ASN A 338 -4.67 -7.05 3.94
N ASP A 339 -4.45 -7.04 5.27
CA ASP A 339 -4.61 -8.22 6.12
C ASP A 339 -6.06 -8.74 6.11
N ARG A 340 -6.24 -9.97 5.64
CA ARG A 340 -7.49 -10.72 5.76
C ARG A 340 -7.20 -11.97 6.56
N ARG A 341 -7.74 -12.03 7.78
CA ARG A 341 -7.51 -13.18 8.67
C ARG A 341 -8.15 -14.46 8.15
N HIS A 342 -9.39 -14.35 7.67
CA HIS A 342 -10.18 -15.47 7.16
C HIS A 342 -10.65 -15.13 5.75
N VAL A 343 -10.41 -16.05 4.81
CA VAL A 343 -10.96 -15.97 3.45
C VAL A 343 -11.53 -17.34 3.09
N ILE A 344 -12.82 -17.39 2.76
CA ILE A 344 -13.51 -18.59 2.29
C ILE A 344 -13.96 -18.31 0.86
N SER A 345 -13.49 -19.12 -0.08
CA SER A 345 -13.92 -19.13 -1.47
C SER A 345 -14.56 -20.47 -1.78
N ALA A 346 -15.83 -20.45 -2.17
CA ALA A 346 -16.61 -21.65 -2.46
C ALA A 346 -17.27 -21.50 -3.83
N VAL A 347 -17.05 -22.45 -4.73
CA VAL A 347 -17.74 -22.51 -6.03
C VAL A 347 -18.34 -23.90 -6.19
N GLY A 348 -19.67 -23.95 -6.29
CA GLY A 348 -20.44 -25.16 -6.57
C GLY A 348 -21.00 -25.12 -7.98
N TYR A 349 -21.12 -26.28 -8.60
CA TYR A 349 -21.72 -26.50 -9.90
C TYR A 349 -22.80 -27.56 -9.78
N LEU A 350 -23.96 -27.31 -10.36
CA LEU A 350 -25.07 -28.25 -10.50
C LEU A 350 -25.38 -28.45 -11.98
N TYR A 351 -25.66 -29.70 -12.36
CA TYR A 351 -25.99 -30.11 -13.72
C TYR A 351 -27.39 -30.76 -13.72
N PRO A 352 -28.46 -29.97 -13.53
CA PRO A 352 -29.79 -30.51 -13.28
C PRO A 352 -30.41 -31.21 -14.50
N VAL A 353 -30.06 -30.75 -15.70
CA VAL A 353 -30.48 -31.34 -16.99
C VAL A 353 -29.36 -31.18 -18.01
N ASP A 354 -29.42 -31.95 -19.08
CA ASP A 354 -28.45 -31.87 -20.17
C ASP A 354 -28.38 -30.47 -20.77
N GLY A 355 -27.14 -30.00 -20.97
CA GLY A 355 -26.87 -28.67 -21.51
C GLY A 355 -27.03 -27.53 -20.52
N MET A 356 -27.48 -27.77 -19.28
CA MET A 356 -27.62 -26.77 -18.22
C MET A 356 -26.50 -26.87 -17.17
N THR A 357 -26.01 -25.72 -16.73
CA THR A 357 -25.12 -25.60 -15.57
C THR A 357 -25.58 -24.44 -14.70
N VAL A 358 -25.77 -24.73 -13.41
CA VAL A 358 -26.01 -23.72 -12.37
C VAL A 358 -24.73 -23.61 -11.55
N THR A 359 -24.16 -22.42 -11.48
CA THR A 359 -22.99 -22.11 -10.68
C THR A 359 -23.40 -21.26 -9.49
N LEU A 360 -22.96 -21.64 -8.29
CA LEU A 360 -23.06 -20.85 -7.08
C LEU A 360 -21.64 -20.50 -6.64
N ALA A 361 -21.30 -19.22 -6.59
CA ALA A 361 -20.00 -18.75 -6.12
C ALA A 361 -20.19 -17.91 -4.85
N GLY A 362 -19.42 -18.22 -3.80
CA GLY A 362 -19.42 -17.51 -2.54
C GLY A 362 -18.02 -17.05 -2.17
N LEU A 363 -17.90 -15.78 -1.77
CA LEU A 363 -16.68 -15.20 -1.22
C LEU A 363 -17.00 -14.55 0.13
N PHE A 364 -16.38 -15.06 1.18
CA PHE A 364 -16.56 -14.58 2.55
C PHE A 364 -15.21 -14.22 3.13
N GLN A 365 -15.05 -12.98 3.58
CA GLN A 365 -13.78 -12.46 4.02
C GLN A 365 -13.96 -11.70 5.34
N SER A 366 -13.12 -12.00 6.32
CA SER A 366 -13.02 -11.17 7.53
C SER A 366 -12.67 -9.72 7.15
N GLY A 367 -13.13 -8.77 7.95
CA GLY A 367 -12.91 -7.35 7.67
C GLY A 367 -11.45 -6.93 7.66
N GLN A 368 -11.16 -5.97 6.78
CA GLN A 368 -9.86 -5.33 6.67
C GLN A 368 -9.57 -4.49 7.92
N PRO A 369 -8.29 -4.30 8.27
CA PRO A 369 -7.92 -3.39 9.34
C PRO A 369 -8.30 -1.93 9.04
N VAL A 370 -8.51 -1.19 10.12
CA VAL A 370 -8.89 0.23 10.13
C VAL A 370 -7.85 1.01 10.91
N ASN A 371 -7.30 2.07 10.30
CA ASN A 371 -6.48 3.05 10.99
C ASN A 371 -7.40 4.09 11.65
N LEU A 372 -7.26 4.26 12.97
CA LEU A 372 -8.05 5.20 13.74
C LEU A 372 -7.33 6.55 13.84
N VAL A 373 -7.90 7.56 13.20
CA VAL A 373 -7.30 8.89 13.04
C VAL A 373 -7.92 9.92 14.00
N PRO A 374 -7.24 11.02 14.29
CA PRO A 374 -7.77 12.11 15.09
C PRO A 374 -9.01 12.74 14.47
N ASP A 375 -9.89 13.26 15.33
CA ASP A 375 -11.08 14.00 14.92
C ASP A 375 -10.84 15.50 15.16
N ALA A 376 -10.94 16.32 14.11
CA ALA A 376 -10.82 17.77 14.21
C ALA A 376 -11.93 18.39 15.10
N LEU A 377 -13.05 17.70 15.31
CA LEU A 377 -14.08 18.08 16.27
C LEU A 377 -13.63 17.90 17.74
N ILE A 378 -12.52 17.21 17.98
CA ILE A 378 -11.87 17.06 19.29
C ILE A 378 -10.60 17.91 19.36
N PHE A 379 -9.73 17.86 18.36
CA PHE A 379 -8.40 18.47 18.47
C PHE A 379 -8.27 19.82 17.74
N GLY A 380 -9.27 20.22 16.95
CA GLY A 380 -9.20 21.39 16.07
C GLY A 380 -8.37 21.15 14.79
N THR A 381 -7.70 20.00 14.69
CA THR A 381 -6.83 19.57 13.59
C THR A 381 -6.81 18.04 13.52
N GLN A 382 -6.29 17.50 12.42
CA GLN A 382 -5.94 16.08 12.29
C GLN A 382 -4.42 15.86 12.29
N ASP A 383 -3.64 16.94 12.12
CA ASP A 383 -2.20 16.98 12.30
C ASP A 383 -1.93 17.38 13.77
N LEU A 384 -1.76 16.38 14.63
CA LEU A 384 -1.52 16.57 16.06
C LEU A 384 -0.06 16.94 16.33
N ASN A 385 0.86 16.46 15.52
CA ASN A 385 2.30 16.68 15.71
C ASN A 385 2.79 17.98 15.03
N GLY A 386 1.99 18.63 14.19
CA GLY A 386 2.29 19.88 13.50
C GLY A 386 3.31 19.74 12.36
N ASP A 387 3.59 18.55 11.88
CA ASP A 387 4.61 18.31 10.84
C ASP A 387 4.18 18.81 9.46
N GLY A 388 2.89 19.17 9.28
CA GLY A 388 2.34 19.70 8.04
C GLY A 388 1.96 18.63 7.02
N ALA A 389 1.83 17.36 7.42
CA ALA A 389 1.30 16.29 6.58
C ALA A 389 -0.21 16.47 6.33
N SER A 390 -0.62 16.45 5.05
CA SER A 390 -2.03 16.62 4.67
C SER A 390 -2.81 15.31 4.75
N PHE A 391 -3.90 15.29 5.53
CA PHE A 391 -4.83 14.16 5.64
C PHE A 391 -5.44 13.71 4.30
N GLY A 392 -5.62 14.63 3.34
CA GLY A 392 -6.29 14.38 2.06
C GLY A 392 -5.42 13.75 0.98
N GLU A 393 -4.09 13.76 1.16
CA GLU A 393 -3.11 13.29 0.17
C GLU A 393 -2.60 11.87 0.47
N ASN A 394 -3.09 11.28 1.56
CA ASN A 394 -2.50 10.09 2.14
C ASN A 394 -3.23 8.81 1.72
N PHE A 395 -2.47 7.87 1.16
CA PHE A 395 -2.84 6.46 1.13
C PHE A 395 -2.72 5.87 2.55
N LEU A 396 -3.34 4.72 2.77
CA LEU A 396 -3.57 4.11 4.09
C LEU A 396 -2.29 4.07 4.95
N GLY A 397 -2.18 4.94 5.97
CA GLY A 397 -1.16 4.83 7.02
C GLY A 397 -0.45 6.12 7.44
N ASN A 398 -0.38 7.12 6.55
CA ASN A 398 0.45 8.33 6.74
C ASN A 398 -0.16 9.42 7.63
N SER A 399 -1.38 9.23 8.11
CA SER A 399 -2.03 10.20 9.00
C SER A 399 -1.63 9.92 10.43
N ASP A 400 -1.56 10.98 11.24
CA ASP A 400 -1.56 10.86 12.70
C ASP A 400 -2.65 9.90 13.16
N ARG A 401 -2.37 9.22 14.27
CA ARG A 401 -3.30 8.30 14.91
C ARG A 401 -4.01 8.98 16.06
N PHE A 402 -5.24 8.59 16.30
CA PHE A 402 -5.93 9.00 17.51
C PHE A 402 -5.06 8.62 18.72
N PRO A 403 -4.85 9.53 19.70
CA PRO A 403 -3.89 9.26 20.77
C PRO A 403 -4.20 7.97 21.53
N GLY A 404 -3.21 7.09 21.64
CA GLY A 404 -3.32 5.78 22.29
C GLY A 404 -3.63 4.61 21.35
N GLU A 405 -3.98 4.89 20.08
CA GLU A 405 -4.21 3.84 19.08
C GLU A 405 -2.90 3.38 18.43
N SER A 406 -2.79 2.06 18.21
CA SER A 406 -1.71 1.48 17.41
C SER A 406 -2.10 1.44 15.92
N ARG A 407 -1.13 1.19 15.04
CA ARG A 407 -1.40 1.12 13.60
C ARG A 407 -2.43 0.04 13.30
N ASN A 408 -3.45 0.42 12.51
CA ASN A 408 -4.47 -0.49 11.98
C ASN A 408 -5.16 -1.32 13.09
N SER A 409 -5.45 -0.68 14.24
CA SER A 409 -6.01 -1.32 15.45
C SER A 409 -7.49 -1.71 15.34
N GLY A 410 -8.27 -1.03 14.48
CA GLY A 410 -9.69 -1.34 14.24
C GLY A 410 -9.88 -2.40 13.14
N ARG A 411 -11.13 -2.87 12.95
CA ARG A 411 -11.51 -3.73 11.83
C ARG A 411 -12.90 -3.43 11.30
N LEU A 412 -13.05 -3.53 9.99
CA LEU A 412 -14.36 -3.53 9.33
C LEU A 412 -15.16 -4.81 9.66
N PRO A 413 -16.48 -4.82 9.39
CA PRO A 413 -17.26 -6.04 9.37
C PRO A 413 -16.80 -7.02 8.29
N TRP A 414 -17.33 -8.24 8.34
CA TRP A 414 -17.10 -9.23 7.29
C TRP A 414 -17.73 -8.78 5.97
N SER A 415 -17.07 -9.15 4.87
CA SER A 415 -17.62 -9.04 3.51
C SER A 415 -18.13 -10.40 3.08
N ALA A 416 -19.35 -10.46 2.54
CA ALA A 416 -20.00 -11.67 2.10
C ALA A 416 -20.72 -11.42 0.76
N THR A 417 -20.25 -12.11 -0.28
CA THR A 417 -20.84 -12.06 -1.62
C THR A 417 -21.24 -13.47 -2.04
N ILE A 418 -22.45 -13.60 -2.57
CA ILE A 418 -22.94 -14.83 -3.18
C ILE A 418 -23.44 -14.46 -4.58
N ASP A 419 -22.89 -15.14 -5.58
CA ASP A 419 -23.23 -14.97 -6.99
C ASP A 419 -23.84 -16.26 -7.52
N VAL A 420 -24.82 -16.13 -8.40
CA VAL A 420 -25.47 -17.25 -9.08
C VAL A 420 -25.40 -17.05 -10.57
N GLY A 421 -24.85 -18.03 -11.28
CA GLY A 421 -24.80 -18.08 -12.73
C GLY A 421 -25.61 -19.25 -13.26
N VAL A 422 -26.37 -19.04 -14.32
CA VAL A 422 -27.02 -20.10 -15.09
C VAL A 422 -26.50 -20.04 -16.51
N ARG A 423 -26.12 -21.20 -17.05
CA ARG A 423 -25.78 -21.40 -18.45
C ARG A 423 -26.67 -22.50 -19.00
N TYR A 424 -27.27 -22.26 -20.16
CA TYR A 424 -28.02 -23.28 -20.87
C TYR A 424 -27.65 -23.23 -22.35
N GLY A 425 -27.17 -24.35 -22.86
CA GLY A 425 -26.79 -24.44 -24.26
C GLY A 425 -27.71 -25.36 -25.05
N LEU A 426 -28.35 -24.78 -26.05
CA LEU A 426 -29.29 -25.40 -26.97
C LEU A 426 -28.55 -25.79 -28.27
N PRO A 427 -28.64 -27.04 -28.73
CA PRO A 427 -28.12 -27.43 -30.05
C PRO A 427 -28.99 -26.81 -31.15
N VAL A 428 -28.38 -26.09 -32.10
CA VAL A 428 -29.09 -25.41 -33.21
C VAL A 428 -28.22 -25.37 -34.47
N LEU A 429 -28.77 -25.76 -35.62
CA LEU A 429 -28.19 -25.56 -36.97
C LEU A 429 -26.69 -25.90 -37.12
N GLY A 430 -26.28 -27.08 -36.67
CA GLY A 430 -24.88 -27.51 -36.80
C GLY A 430 -23.93 -26.91 -35.75
N GLY A 431 -24.41 -26.05 -34.86
CA GLY A 431 -23.67 -25.49 -33.72
C GLY A 431 -24.48 -25.51 -32.42
N ARG A 432 -24.14 -24.62 -31.48
CA ARG A 432 -24.80 -24.47 -30.18
C ARG A 432 -25.00 -23.00 -29.82
N ILE A 433 -26.23 -22.63 -29.44
CA ILE A 433 -26.52 -21.35 -28.80
C ILE A 433 -26.40 -21.53 -27.29
N GLU A 434 -25.55 -20.76 -26.63
CA GLU A 434 -25.41 -20.72 -25.18
C GLU A 434 -26.01 -19.43 -24.63
N ALA A 435 -27.08 -19.56 -23.85
CA ALA A 435 -27.67 -18.46 -23.10
C ALA A 435 -27.09 -18.44 -21.68
N SER A 436 -26.78 -17.24 -21.20
CA SER A 436 -26.24 -16.99 -19.87
C SER A 436 -27.02 -15.95 -19.10
N ALA A 437 -27.24 -16.19 -17.81
CA ALA A 437 -27.75 -15.23 -16.86
C ALA A 437 -26.92 -15.31 -15.57
N ASP A 438 -26.33 -14.20 -15.14
CA ASP A 438 -25.60 -14.08 -13.88
C ASP A 438 -26.27 -13.05 -12.99
N VAL A 439 -26.39 -13.38 -11.72
CA VAL A 439 -26.80 -12.48 -10.65
C VAL A 439 -25.65 -12.37 -9.68
N PHE A 440 -24.98 -11.23 -9.66
CA PHE A 440 -23.93 -10.92 -8.70
C PHE A 440 -24.53 -10.30 -7.45
N ASN A 441 -23.95 -10.59 -6.28
CA ASN A 441 -24.44 -10.16 -4.97
C ASN A 441 -25.94 -10.44 -4.81
N VAL A 442 -26.33 -11.71 -4.93
CA VAL A 442 -27.71 -12.19 -4.86
C VAL A 442 -28.40 -11.74 -3.57
N LEU A 443 -27.68 -11.64 -2.46
CA LEU A 443 -28.24 -11.17 -1.18
C LEU A 443 -28.37 -9.64 -1.10
N ASN A 444 -27.84 -8.90 -2.07
CA ASN A 444 -27.73 -7.45 -2.06
C ASN A 444 -27.06 -6.94 -0.77
N THR A 445 -26.02 -7.65 -0.31
CA THR A 445 -25.25 -7.32 0.89
C THR A 445 -24.51 -6.00 0.69
N ASN A 446 -24.59 -5.10 1.67
CA ASN A 446 -23.76 -3.89 1.72
C ASN A 446 -22.36 -4.24 2.22
N ASN A 447 -21.46 -4.60 1.31
CA ASN A 447 -20.08 -4.95 1.66
C ASN A 447 -19.24 -3.69 1.90
N GLU A 448 -18.88 -3.42 3.16
CA GLU A 448 -18.10 -2.24 3.55
C GLU A 448 -16.59 -2.40 3.31
N SER A 449 -16.11 -3.62 3.09
CA SER A 449 -14.73 -3.89 2.65
C SER A 449 -14.60 -3.63 1.15
N GLY A 450 -13.48 -3.06 0.70
CA GLY A 450 -13.30 -2.68 -0.70
C GLY A 450 -11.86 -2.38 -1.07
N PHE A 451 -11.66 -1.81 -2.26
CA PHE A 451 -10.36 -1.31 -2.68
C PHE A 451 -9.89 -0.20 -1.75
N ALA A 452 -8.60 -0.24 -1.41
CA ALA A 452 -7.92 0.85 -0.74
C ALA A 452 -7.95 2.08 -1.67
N ASN A 453 -8.80 3.05 -1.34
CA ASN A 453 -8.86 4.36 -1.99
C ASN A 453 -8.11 5.40 -1.12
N ALA A 454 -8.14 6.67 -1.53
CA ALA A 454 -7.63 7.78 -0.72
C ALA A 454 -8.33 7.85 0.66
N ALA A 455 -7.63 8.35 1.69
CA ALA A 455 -8.09 8.41 3.08
C ALA A 455 -9.50 9.02 3.26
N THR A 456 -9.88 9.98 2.42
CA THR A 456 -11.19 10.65 2.47
C THR A 456 -12.36 9.80 1.97
N THR A 457 -12.08 8.69 1.28
CA THR A 457 -13.10 7.81 0.65
C THR A 457 -13.01 6.36 1.11
N SER A 458 -11.94 6.00 1.83
CA SER A 458 -11.76 4.63 2.32
C SER A 458 -12.46 4.39 3.65
N ASN A 459 -13.18 3.27 3.78
CA ASN A 459 -13.74 2.82 5.06
C ASN A 459 -12.65 2.37 6.05
N GLN A 460 -11.43 2.12 5.57
CA GLN A 460 -10.28 1.72 6.40
C GLN A 460 -9.66 2.89 7.19
N ILE A 461 -10.17 4.12 7.03
CA ILE A 461 -9.83 5.26 7.86
C ILE A 461 -11.09 5.67 8.62
N GLN A 462 -11.05 5.61 9.96
CA GLN A 462 -12.17 6.01 10.82
C GLN A 462 -11.68 6.90 11.95
N PHE A 463 -12.56 7.72 12.51
CA PHE A 463 -12.19 8.52 13.67
C PHE A 463 -12.06 7.65 14.92
N GLY A 464 -11.00 7.86 15.70
CA GLY A 464 -10.82 7.21 17.00
C GLY A 464 -11.70 7.83 18.09
N GLY A 465 -11.46 7.43 19.35
CA GLY A 465 -12.16 8.01 20.50
C GLY A 465 -13.65 7.64 20.59
N GLY A 466 -14.03 6.48 20.07
CA GLY A 466 -15.41 5.98 20.10
C GLY A 466 -16.36 6.70 19.14
N ALA A 467 -15.84 7.42 18.14
CA ALA A 467 -16.66 8.02 17.11
C ALA A 467 -17.50 6.96 16.36
N PRO A 468 -18.74 7.28 15.96
CA PRO A 468 -19.56 6.35 15.19
C PRO A 468 -18.91 6.06 13.84
N PHE A 469 -19.09 4.83 13.36
CA PHE A 469 -18.62 4.44 12.04
C PHE A 469 -19.24 5.32 10.94
N VAL A 470 -18.41 5.79 10.02
CA VAL A 470 -18.84 6.53 8.83
C VAL A 470 -18.56 5.69 7.60
N GLN A 471 -19.62 5.21 6.97
CA GLN A 471 -19.53 4.52 5.69
C GLN A 471 -19.24 5.55 4.59
N ARG A 472 -18.07 5.42 3.95
CA ARG A 472 -17.59 6.25 2.83
C ARG A 472 -17.69 5.53 1.49
N ASN A 473 -17.64 4.19 1.50
CA ASN A 473 -17.71 3.37 0.30
C ASN A 473 -18.49 2.06 0.55
N ALA A 474 -18.91 1.38 -0.52
CA ALA A 474 -19.46 0.03 -0.51
C ALA A 474 -19.08 -0.71 -1.79
N GLY A 475 -19.03 -2.05 -1.69
CA GLY A 475 -18.98 -2.91 -2.86
C GLY A 475 -20.25 -2.77 -3.74
N PRO A 476 -20.21 -3.26 -4.99
CA PRO A 476 -21.35 -3.17 -5.90
C PRO A 476 -22.63 -3.80 -5.31
N PRO A 477 -23.80 -3.19 -5.56
CA PRO A 477 -25.08 -3.79 -5.19
C PRO A 477 -25.36 -5.02 -6.08
N ARG A 478 -26.54 -5.63 -5.92
CA ARG A 478 -26.98 -6.70 -6.82
C ARG A 478 -26.92 -6.27 -8.29
N GLN A 479 -26.24 -7.05 -9.12
CA GLN A 479 -26.10 -6.81 -10.56
C GLN A 479 -26.58 -8.01 -11.36
N PHE A 480 -27.09 -7.73 -12.56
CA PHE A 480 -27.58 -8.74 -13.49
C PHE A 480 -26.79 -8.63 -14.80
N GLN A 481 -26.29 -9.76 -15.29
CA GLN A 481 -25.63 -9.83 -16.58
C GLN A 481 -26.25 -10.95 -17.41
N PHE A 482 -26.57 -10.64 -18.66
CA PHE A 482 -27.11 -11.59 -19.62
C PHE A 482 -26.18 -11.70 -20.81
N GLY A 483 -26.14 -12.88 -21.42
CA GLY A 483 -25.30 -13.12 -22.59
C GLY A 483 -25.88 -14.19 -23.48
N LEU A 484 -25.52 -14.09 -24.76
CA LEU A 484 -25.86 -15.06 -25.78
C LEU A 484 -24.61 -15.27 -26.63
N ALA A 485 -24.20 -16.52 -26.78
CA ALA A 485 -23.07 -16.89 -27.63
C ALA A 485 -23.50 -17.98 -28.62
N TYR A 486 -23.10 -17.83 -29.87
CA TYR A 486 -23.20 -18.89 -30.88
C TYR A 486 -21.83 -19.54 -31.05
N LYS A 487 -21.75 -20.85 -30.85
CA LYS A 487 -20.54 -21.67 -31.01
C LYS A 487 -20.73 -22.56 -32.24
N PHE A 488 -19.89 -22.37 -33.26
CA PHE A 488 -19.90 -23.11 -34.52
C PHE A 488 -19.11 -24.41 -34.43
#